data_AF-A0A7S0MC47-F1
#
_entry.id   AF-A0A7S0MC47-F1
#
_cell.length_a   1.000
_cell.length_b   1.000
_cell.length_c   1.000
_cell.angle_alpha   90.00
_cell.angle_beta   90.00
_cell.angle_gamma   90.00
#
_symmetry.space_group_name_H-M   'P 1'
#
loop_
_entity.id
_entity.type
_entity.pdbx_description
1 polymer ?
#
loop_
_entity_poly.entity_id
_entity_poly.type
_entity_poly.pdbx_seq_one_letter_code
_entity_poly.pdbx_strand_id
1 'polypeptide(L)'
;RMAEGTPSTALKSVTNEELLESIKQIKAEHPDYGMKRIWLALKECMEVSEKRVKKCMQDNGLASASSGDGAEGEAGDADGEAPSGVQVSAEDLLAAIKDLKRDNPDFGIKRIWTTLKETKGIDVSEKRVRKCMQDHGLTGEPARGAGAV
;
A
#
# COMPACT_ATOMS: atom_id res chain seq x y z
N ARG A 1 -46.28 36.52 7.87
CA ARG A 1 -45.42 35.45 8.45
C ARG A 1 -44.96 34.60 7.29
N MET A 2 -43.77 34.91 6.76
CA MET A 2 -43.19 34.18 5.62
C MET A 2 -42.53 32.91 6.17
N ALA A 3 -42.82 31.78 5.53
CA ALA A 3 -42.27 30.48 5.88
C ALA A 3 -40.77 30.44 5.56
N GLU A 4 -39.99 30.04 6.54
CA GLU A 4 -38.56 29.78 6.46
C GLU A 4 -38.33 28.62 5.47
N GLY A 5 -37.78 28.95 4.30
CA GLY A 5 -37.30 27.96 3.34
C GLY A 5 -36.05 27.30 3.90
N THR A 6 -36.17 26.02 4.27
CA THR A 6 -35.03 25.17 4.56
C THR A 6 -34.14 25.09 3.31
N PRO A 7 -32.86 25.52 3.34
CA PRO A 7 -31.95 25.26 2.25
C PRO A 7 -31.70 23.75 2.24
N SER A 8 -32.34 23.07 1.28
CA SER A 8 -32.05 21.70 0.92
C SER A 8 -30.57 21.64 0.53
N THR A 9 -29.73 21.17 1.45
CA THR A 9 -28.29 21.03 1.28
C THR A 9 -28.06 19.93 0.27
N ALA A 10 -28.07 20.29 -1.01
CA ALA A 10 -27.56 19.46 -2.07
C ALA A 10 -26.10 19.14 -1.70
N LEU A 11 -25.82 17.88 -1.36
CA LEU A 11 -24.49 17.36 -1.12
C LEU A 11 -23.66 17.61 -2.38
N LYS A 12 -22.94 18.73 -2.42
CA LYS A 12 -22.01 19.06 -3.49
C LYS A 12 -20.94 17.99 -3.46
N SER A 13 -20.89 17.18 -4.52
CA SER A 13 -19.81 16.24 -4.78
C SER A 13 -18.51 17.04 -4.93
N VAL A 14 -17.74 17.11 -3.84
CA VAL A 14 -16.47 17.83 -3.79
C VAL A 14 -15.52 17.25 -4.83
N THR A 15 -15.04 18.11 -5.73
CA THR A 15 -14.07 17.76 -6.77
C THR A 15 -12.69 17.57 -6.16
N ASN A 16 -11.79 16.89 -6.89
CA ASN A 16 -10.44 16.66 -6.37
C ASN A 16 -9.61 17.95 -6.27
N GLU A 17 -9.92 18.94 -7.13
CA GLU A 17 -9.29 20.25 -7.16
C GLU A 17 -9.68 21.08 -5.93
N GLU A 18 -10.97 21.18 -5.62
CA GLU A 18 -11.47 21.86 -4.42
C GLU A 18 -10.91 21.25 -3.14
N LEU A 19 -10.80 19.92 -3.08
CA LEU A 19 -10.17 19.22 -1.96
C LEU A 19 -8.70 19.63 -1.81
N LEU A 20 -7.95 19.66 -2.91
CA LEU A 20 -6.53 20.02 -2.89
C LEU A 20 -6.31 21.48 -2.47
N GLU A 21 -7.11 22.40 -2.99
CA GLU A 21 -7.07 23.82 -2.59
C GLU A 21 -7.36 23.98 -1.10
N SER A 22 -8.37 23.27 -0.58
CA SER A 22 -8.70 23.30 0.84
C SER A 22 -7.57 22.74 1.71
N ILE A 23 -6.91 21.65 1.28
CA ILE A 23 -5.73 21.10 1.96
C ILE A 23 -4.59 22.12 1.98
N LYS A 24 -4.30 22.77 0.83
CA LYS A 24 -3.24 23.78 0.72
C LYS A 24 -3.52 24.98 1.61
N GLN A 25 -4.77 25.44 1.64
CA GLN A 25 -5.24 26.53 2.48
C GLN A 25 -5.02 26.22 3.97
N ILE A 26 -5.52 25.07 4.45
CA ILE A 26 -5.33 24.63 5.85
C ILE A 26 -3.84 24.50 6.18
N LYS A 27 -3.03 24.00 5.25
CA LYS A 27 -1.59 23.83 5.48
C LYS A 27 -0.81 25.16 5.43
N ALA A 28 -1.30 26.15 4.70
CA ALA A 28 -0.75 27.50 4.71
C ALA A 28 -1.06 28.22 6.04
N GLU A 29 -2.28 28.02 6.58
CA GLU A 29 -2.68 28.56 7.89
C GLU A 29 -2.04 27.80 9.05
N HIS A 30 -1.82 26.49 8.89
CA HIS A 30 -1.25 25.61 9.91
C HIS A 30 -0.22 24.65 9.29
N PRO A 31 1.03 25.10 9.08
CA PRO A 31 2.08 24.27 8.47
C PRO A 31 2.42 23.02 9.30
N ASP A 32 2.24 23.08 10.62
CA ASP A 32 2.46 21.97 11.55
C ASP A 32 1.33 20.92 11.55
N TYR A 33 0.23 21.18 10.84
CA TYR A 33 -0.87 20.23 10.80
C TYR A 33 -0.50 19.00 9.98
N GLY A 34 -0.39 17.87 10.68
CA GLY A 34 -0.34 16.57 10.06
C GLY A 34 -1.67 16.18 9.41
N MET A 35 -1.62 15.16 8.56
CA MET A 35 -2.74 14.56 7.83
C MET A 35 -4.05 14.46 8.64
N LYS A 36 -3.96 13.98 9.89
CA LYS A 36 -5.15 13.75 10.73
C LYS A 36 -5.84 15.05 11.14
N ARG A 37 -5.08 16.13 11.41
CA ARG A 37 -5.61 17.46 11.75
C ARG A 37 -6.26 18.11 10.53
N ILE A 38 -5.62 17.98 9.37
CA ILE A 38 -6.16 18.49 8.09
C ILE A 38 -7.49 17.79 7.76
N TRP A 39 -7.56 16.47 7.87
CA TRP A 39 -8.81 15.74 7.63
C TRP A 39 -9.92 16.13 8.60
N LEU A 40 -9.63 16.33 9.89
CA LEU A 40 -10.61 16.80 10.88
C LEU A 40 -11.19 18.16 10.50
N ALA A 41 -10.35 19.13 10.11
CA ALA A 41 -10.79 20.45 9.66
C ALA A 41 -11.65 20.36 8.39
N LEU A 42 -11.26 19.51 7.44
CA LEU A 42 -12.02 19.30 6.21
C LEU A 42 -13.36 18.61 6.46
N LYS A 43 -13.43 17.66 7.40
CA LYS A 43 -14.63 16.88 7.70
C LYS A 43 -15.79 17.76 8.16
N GLU A 44 -15.51 18.89 8.80
CA GLU A 44 -16.53 19.84 9.26
C GLU A 44 -17.07 20.73 8.13
N CYS A 45 -16.29 20.95 7.06
CA CYS A 45 -16.69 21.78 5.92
C CYS A 45 -17.08 20.97 4.67
N MET A 46 -16.62 19.73 4.55
CA MET A 46 -16.73 18.88 3.36
C MET A 46 -16.88 17.40 3.74
N GLU A 47 -17.75 16.68 3.04
CA GLU A 47 -17.91 15.24 3.24
C GLU A 47 -16.83 14.46 2.47
N VAL A 48 -15.61 14.45 3.01
CA VAL A 48 -14.45 13.77 2.40
C VAL A 48 -13.91 12.63 3.25
N SER A 49 -13.58 11.51 2.59
CA SER A 49 -13.03 10.35 3.27
C SER A 49 -11.54 10.54 3.60
N GLU A 50 -11.12 10.03 4.76
CA GLU A 50 -9.73 10.12 5.22
C GLU A 50 -8.74 9.55 4.18
N LYS A 51 -9.11 8.44 3.52
CA LYS A 51 -8.32 7.84 2.45
C LYS A 51 -8.12 8.79 1.25
N ARG A 52 -9.17 9.53 0.87
CA ARG A 52 -9.11 10.48 -0.25
C ARG A 52 -8.21 11.65 0.07
N VAL A 53 -8.34 12.23 1.27
CA VAL A 53 -7.45 13.29 1.76
C VAL A 53 -6.01 12.79 1.82
N LYS A 54 -5.78 11.57 2.32
CA LYS A 54 -4.43 10.96 2.42
C LYS A 54 -3.81 10.80 1.04
N LYS A 55 -4.54 10.22 0.09
CA LYS A 55 -4.07 10.03 -1.28
C LYS A 55 -3.76 11.38 -1.93
N CYS A 56 -4.65 12.36 -1.79
CA CYS A 56 -4.46 13.71 -2.32
C CYS A 56 -3.20 14.38 -1.76
N MET A 57 -2.96 14.30 -0.44
CA MET A 57 -1.75 14.83 0.19
C MET A 57 -0.48 14.11 -0.28
N GLN A 58 -0.52 12.79 -0.47
CA GLN A 58 0.64 12.01 -0.96
C GLN A 58 0.97 12.34 -2.42
N ASP A 59 -0.04 12.38 -3.29
CA ASP A 59 0.11 12.68 -4.72
C ASP A 59 0.73 14.06 -4.98
N ASN A 60 0.49 15.00 -4.07
CA ASN A 60 0.93 16.39 -4.19
C ASN A 60 2.13 16.74 -3.28
N GLY A 61 2.77 15.75 -2.63
CA GLY A 61 3.92 15.99 -1.74
C GLY A 61 3.59 16.82 -0.48
N LEU A 62 2.32 16.93 -0.12
CA LEU A 62 1.84 17.66 1.05
C LEU A 62 1.80 16.79 2.31
N ALA A 63 2.13 15.50 2.25
CA ALA A 63 2.35 14.69 3.43
C ALA A 63 3.59 15.22 4.16
N SER A 64 3.41 15.90 5.32
CA SER A 64 4.56 16.41 6.09
C SER A 64 5.54 15.26 6.33
N ALA A 65 6.76 15.46 5.86
CA ALA A 65 7.88 14.55 5.95
C ALA A 65 8.29 14.36 7.42
N SER A 66 7.51 13.57 8.15
CA SER A 66 7.96 12.93 9.38
C SER A 66 8.04 11.44 9.09
N SER A 67 9.27 11.00 8.84
CA SER A 67 9.73 9.65 8.46
C SER A 67 9.80 9.45 6.95
N GLY A 68 11.04 9.48 6.47
CA GLY A 68 11.40 9.37 5.07
C GLY A 68 11.10 8.00 4.47
N ASP A 69 10.91 8.02 3.16
CA ASP A 69 11.75 7.28 2.23
C ASP A 69 11.52 7.95 0.87
N GLY A 70 12.42 8.88 0.55
CA GLY A 70 12.43 9.59 -0.71
C GLY A 70 13.00 8.67 -1.78
N ALA A 71 12.15 8.26 -2.72
CA ALA A 71 12.59 7.74 -3.99
C ALA A 71 12.77 8.92 -4.94
N GLU A 72 14.02 9.34 -5.15
CA GLU A 72 14.43 10.05 -6.36
C GLU A 72 15.73 9.42 -6.84
N GLY A 73 15.69 8.90 -8.06
CA GLY A 73 16.82 8.21 -8.67
C GLY A 73 17.90 9.17 -9.13
N GLU A 74 19.14 8.69 -9.08
CA GLU A 74 20.22 9.22 -9.91
C GLU A 74 21.20 8.07 -10.22
N ALA A 75 21.61 7.97 -11.48
CA ALA A 75 22.56 6.97 -11.97
C ALA A 75 23.97 7.29 -11.46
N GLY A 76 24.60 6.33 -10.77
CA GLY A 76 25.96 6.48 -10.27
C GLY A 76 26.63 5.13 -10.04
N ASP A 77 27.56 4.80 -10.93
CA ASP A 77 28.48 3.66 -10.90
C ASP A 77 29.35 3.71 -9.62
N ALA A 78 29.22 2.74 -8.72
CA ALA A 78 30.17 2.50 -7.63
C ALA A 78 30.01 1.10 -7.01
N ASP A 79 31.04 0.28 -7.22
CA ASP A 79 31.38 -0.97 -6.55
C ASP A 79 31.35 -0.81 -5.01
N GLY A 80 30.48 -1.56 -4.32
CA GLY A 80 30.31 -1.44 -2.86
C GLY A 80 29.20 -2.33 -2.27
N GLU A 81 29.60 -3.50 -1.79
CA GLU A 81 28.83 -4.55 -1.13
C GLU A 81 28.11 -4.10 0.17
N ALA A 82 26.77 -3.96 0.11
CA ALA A 82 25.84 -4.02 1.26
C ALA A 82 24.41 -4.31 0.74
N PRO A 83 23.60 -5.17 1.40
CA PRO A 83 22.40 -5.75 0.81
C PRO A 83 21.28 -4.72 0.68
N SER A 84 21.23 -4.09 -0.49
CA SER A 84 20.15 -3.23 -0.93
C SER A 84 18.86 -4.05 -1.00
N GLY A 85 17.75 -3.50 -0.48
CA GLY A 85 16.43 -4.09 -0.60
C GLY A 85 16.02 -4.17 -2.06
N VAL A 86 16.37 -5.27 -2.74
CA VAL A 86 16.00 -5.53 -4.12
C VAL A 86 14.48 -5.54 -4.19
N GLN A 87 13.90 -4.55 -4.88
CA GLN A 87 12.48 -4.51 -5.14
C GLN A 87 12.14 -5.66 -6.09
N VAL A 88 11.74 -6.80 -5.53
CA VAL A 88 11.36 -7.96 -6.34
C VAL A 88 9.97 -7.74 -6.93
N SER A 89 9.93 -7.74 -8.26
CA SER A 89 8.71 -7.72 -9.08
C SER A 89 7.82 -8.90 -8.73
N ALA A 90 6.50 -8.73 -8.84
CA ALA A 90 5.55 -9.80 -8.56
C ALA A 90 5.79 -11.03 -9.46
N GLU A 91 6.25 -10.80 -10.69
CA GLU A 91 6.57 -11.83 -11.68
C GLU A 91 7.80 -12.67 -11.26
N ASP A 92 8.89 -12.02 -10.83
CA ASP A 92 10.08 -12.70 -10.30
C ASP A 92 9.77 -13.51 -9.04
N LEU A 93 8.98 -12.94 -8.12
CA LEU A 93 8.54 -13.66 -6.94
C LEU A 93 7.76 -14.92 -7.30
N LEU A 94 6.82 -14.81 -8.25
CA LEU A 94 6.03 -15.95 -8.70
C LEU A 94 6.89 -17.00 -9.39
N ALA A 95 7.82 -16.60 -10.26
CA ALA A 95 8.74 -17.50 -10.94
C ALA A 95 9.57 -18.29 -9.92
N ALA A 96 10.09 -17.62 -8.90
CA ALA A 96 10.85 -18.26 -7.83
C ALA A 96 10.00 -19.20 -6.97
N ILE A 97 8.75 -18.82 -6.63
CA ILE A 97 7.81 -19.71 -5.91
C ILE A 97 7.52 -20.97 -6.73
N LYS A 98 7.27 -20.83 -8.04
CA LYS A 98 6.98 -21.97 -8.93
C LYS A 98 8.15 -22.92 -9.05
N ASP A 99 9.37 -22.39 -9.16
CA ASP A 99 10.62 -23.15 -9.22
C ASP A 99 10.78 -23.99 -7.93
N LEU A 100 10.63 -23.35 -6.76
CA LEU A 100 10.69 -24.05 -5.47
C LEU A 100 9.59 -25.11 -5.31
N LYS A 101 8.38 -24.85 -5.82
CA LYS A 101 7.25 -25.78 -5.76
C LYS A 101 7.39 -26.95 -6.73
N ARG A 102 8.07 -26.74 -7.87
CA ARG A 102 8.40 -27.81 -8.82
C ARG A 102 9.41 -28.78 -8.22
N ASP A 103 10.45 -28.25 -7.59
CA ASP A 103 11.48 -29.05 -6.94
C ASP A 103 10.98 -29.65 -5.62
N ASN A 104 10.04 -28.98 -4.93
CA ASN A 104 9.49 -29.43 -3.66
C ASN A 104 7.97 -29.19 -3.57
N PRO A 105 7.13 -30.10 -4.11
CA PRO A 105 5.67 -29.93 -4.10
C PRO A 105 5.07 -29.89 -2.68
N ASP A 106 5.72 -30.51 -1.69
CA ASP A 106 5.29 -30.49 -0.28
C ASP A 106 5.61 -29.18 0.46
N PHE A 107 6.36 -28.26 -0.15
CA PHE A 107 6.72 -27.03 0.55
C PHE A 107 5.50 -26.15 0.81
N GLY A 108 5.22 -25.94 2.10
CA GLY A 108 4.26 -24.97 2.56
C GLY A 108 4.79 -23.53 2.44
N ILE A 109 3.88 -22.57 2.60
CA ILE A 109 4.16 -21.12 2.47
C ILE A 109 5.38 -20.69 3.27
N LYS A 110 5.48 -21.14 4.53
CA LYS A 110 6.59 -20.78 5.43
C LYS A 110 7.94 -21.28 4.90
N ARG A 111 7.99 -22.51 4.37
CA ARG A 111 9.23 -23.09 3.84
C ARG A 111 9.68 -22.36 2.59
N ILE A 112 8.75 -22.08 1.68
CA ILE A 112 9.01 -21.30 0.47
C ILE A 112 9.52 -19.90 0.84
N TRP A 113 8.87 -19.21 1.77
CA TRP A 113 9.29 -17.88 2.21
C TRP A 113 10.73 -17.88 2.78
N THR A 114 11.05 -18.82 3.67
CA THR A 114 12.40 -18.95 4.22
C THR A 114 13.43 -19.27 3.14
N THR A 115 13.13 -20.18 2.21
CA THR A 115 14.04 -20.50 1.10
C THR A 115 14.21 -19.34 0.12
N LEU A 116 13.17 -18.57 -0.18
CA LEU A 116 13.29 -17.35 -0.99
C LEU A 116 14.24 -16.34 -0.35
N LYS A 117 14.14 -16.19 0.97
CA LYS A 117 15.01 -15.29 1.74
C LYS A 117 16.45 -15.78 1.81
N GLU A 118 16.67 -17.05 2.14
CA GLU A 118 18.02 -17.61 2.35
C GLU A 118 18.75 -17.92 1.04
N THR A 119 18.05 -18.45 0.04
CA THR A 119 18.67 -18.92 -1.21
C THR A 119 18.73 -17.84 -2.27
N LYS A 120 17.67 -17.03 -2.39
CA LYS A 120 17.57 -16.00 -3.44
C LYS A 120 17.78 -14.58 -2.93
N GLY A 121 17.93 -14.38 -1.61
CA GLY A 121 18.05 -13.04 -1.01
C GLY A 121 16.80 -12.18 -1.15
N ILE A 122 15.64 -12.80 -1.43
CA ILE A 122 14.39 -12.10 -1.71
C ILE A 122 13.72 -11.77 -0.38
N ASP A 123 13.92 -10.56 0.14
CA ASP A 123 13.24 -10.07 1.34
C ASP A 123 11.81 -9.60 1.01
N VAL A 124 10.91 -10.57 0.91
CA VAL A 124 9.47 -10.31 0.79
C VAL A 124 8.77 -10.69 2.08
N SER A 125 7.65 -10.04 2.37
CA SER A 125 6.83 -10.44 3.52
C SER A 125 6.17 -11.80 3.30
N GLU A 126 6.08 -12.61 4.35
CA GLU A 126 5.38 -13.91 4.31
C GLU A 126 3.95 -13.76 3.80
N LYS A 127 3.26 -12.66 4.15
CA LYS A 127 1.93 -12.33 3.65
C LYS A 127 1.90 -12.19 2.12
N ARG A 128 2.93 -11.59 1.52
CA ARG A 128 3.03 -11.42 0.06
C ARG A 128 3.24 -12.77 -0.64
N VAL A 129 4.09 -13.63 -0.07
CA VAL A 129 4.28 -15.01 -0.55
C VAL A 129 2.97 -15.80 -0.44
N ARG A 130 2.29 -15.74 0.72
CA ARG A 130 1.00 -16.39 0.95
C ARG A 130 -0.04 -15.95 -0.09
N LYS A 131 -0.20 -14.63 -0.27
CA LYS A 131 -1.17 -14.08 -1.21
C LYS A 131 -0.85 -14.52 -2.64
N CYS A 132 0.41 -14.46 -3.04
CA CYS A 132 0.86 -14.90 -4.35
C CYS A 132 0.57 -16.40 -4.58
N MET A 133 0.89 -17.25 -3.60
CA MET A 133 0.54 -18.67 -3.69
C MET A 133 -0.98 -18.92 -3.75
N GLN A 134 -1.79 -18.15 -3.02
CA GLN A 134 -3.25 -18.31 -3.04
C GLN A 134 -3.86 -17.89 -4.37
N ASP A 135 -3.41 -16.75 -4.91
CA ASP A 135 -3.88 -16.19 -6.18
C ASP A 135 -3.65 -17.16 -7.35
N HIS A 136 -2.53 -17.90 -7.29
CA HIS A 136 -2.14 -18.88 -8.29
C HIS A 136 -2.48 -20.34 -7.93
N GLY A 137 -3.23 -20.58 -6.84
CA GLY A 137 -3.65 -21.93 -6.44
C GLY A 137 -2.51 -22.86 -5.97
N LEU A 138 -1.35 -22.31 -5.63
CA LEU A 138 -0.16 -23.05 -5.18
C LEU A 138 -0.18 -23.37 -3.68
N THR A 139 -1.18 -22.89 -2.94
CA THR A 139 -1.43 -23.24 -1.54
C THR A 139 -2.13 -24.59 -1.37
N GLY A 140 -1.88 -25.53 -2.28
CA GLY A 140 -2.44 -26.88 -2.20
C GLY A 140 -2.26 -27.42 -0.79
N GLU A 141 -3.37 -27.52 -0.05
CA GLU A 141 -3.51 -28.53 0.97
C GLU A 141 -3.01 -29.82 0.34
N PRO A 142 -2.08 -30.56 0.95
CA PRO A 142 -1.92 -31.95 0.55
C PRO A 142 -3.33 -32.52 0.70
N ALA A 143 -3.91 -33.00 -0.40
CA ALA A 143 -5.19 -33.67 -0.38
C ALA A 143 -5.13 -34.67 0.77
N ARG A 144 -5.72 -34.32 1.93
CA ARG A 144 -5.80 -35.22 3.07
C ARG A 144 -6.56 -36.39 2.51
N GLY A 145 -5.86 -37.50 2.38
CA GLY A 145 -6.34 -38.69 1.72
C GLY A 145 -7.74 -39.00 2.22
N ALA A 146 -8.61 -39.29 1.25
CA ALA A 146 -9.70 -40.23 1.46
C ALA A 146 -9.09 -41.54 2.02
N GLY A 147 -8.92 -41.59 3.34
CA GLY A 147 -8.73 -42.82 4.09
C GLY A 147 -10.11 -43.47 4.22
N ALA A 148 -10.56 -44.08 3.14
CA ALA A 148 -11.56 -45.12 3.21
C ALA A 148 -10.88 -46.35 3.83
N VAL A 149 -11.21 -46.66 5.08
CA VAL A 149 -11.21 -48.02 5.65
C VAL A 149 -12.43 -48.17 6.54
#